data_AF-A0A6J6SRQ2-F1
#
_entry.id   AF-A0A6J6SRQ2-F1
#
_cell.length_a   1.000
_cell.length_b   1.000
_cell.length_c   1.000
_cell.angle_alpha   90.00
_cell.angle_beta   90.00
_cell.angle_gamma   90.00
#
_symmetry.space_group_name_H-M   'P 1'
#
loop_
_entity.id
_entity.type
_entity.pdbx_description
1 polymer ?
#
loop_
_entity_poly.entity_id
_entity_poly.type
_entity_poly.pdbx_seq_one_letter_code
_entity_poly.pdbx_strand_id
1 'polypeptide(L)'
;MLRADDSFGASRVMVLPEALRRTLRREIPPSGVLVAVPHKFEMWLHFPVDDSVLDVSVGMAFDALCAWAQEPFPLSPHVYLVSPDMHAEVLVAADAEGASLDHRRLRQLIRSLPPSAAA
;
A
#
# COMPACT_ATOMS: atom_id res chain seq x y z
N MET A 1 -8.16 -5.96 2.43
CA MET A 1 -8.05 -5.07 3.59
C MET A 1 -7.86 -5.90 4.85
N LEU A 2 -6.82 -5.64 5.64
CA LEU A 2 -6.63 -6.26 6.96
C LEU A 2 -7.16 -5.28 8.01
N ARG A 3 -8.29 -5.61 8.65
CA ARG A 3 -8.83 -4.88 9.80
C ARG A 3 -8.23 -5.43 11.09
N ALA A 4 -7.90 -4.55 12.03
CA ALA A 4 -7.59 -4.91 13.40
C ALA A 4 -8.70 -4.37 14.30
N ASP A 5 -9.28 -5.23 15.14
CA ASP A 5 -10.28 -4.83 16.15
C ASP A 5 -9.62 -4.14 17.37
N ASP A 6 -8.29 -4.01 17.34
CA ASP A 6 -7.49 -3.38 18.38
C ASP A 6 -6.72 -2.16 17.86
N SER A 7 -6.30 -1.32 18.80
CA SER A 7 -5.52 -0.11 18.57
C SER A 7 -4.08 -0.40 18.10
N PHE A 8 -3.79 -1.50 17.40
CA PHE A 8 -2.43 -1.88 16.97
C PHE A 8 -2.32 -2.22 15.47
N GLY A 9 -3.35 -2.01 14.65
CA GLY A 9 -3.35 -2.31 13.22
C GLY A 9 -2.12 -1.80 12.44
N ALA A 10 -1.62 -0.61 12.74
CA ALA A 10 -0.40 -0.06 12.14
C ALA A 10 0.91 -0.74 12.54
N SER A 11 0.98 -1.29 13.77
CA SER A 11 2.13 -2.09 14.20
C SER A 11 2.25 -3.38 13.39
N ARG A 12 1.19 -3.79 12.68
CA ARG A 12 1.23 -4.94 11.76
C ARG A 12 2.08 -4.71 10.53
N VAL A 13 2.46 -3.46 10.21
CA VAL A 13 3.51 -3.20 9.20
C VAL A 13 4.83 -3.87 9.64
N MET A 14 5.18 -3.82 10.93
CA MET A 14 6.40 -4.44 11.45
C MET A 14 6.38 -5.97 11.38
N VAL A 15 5.18 -6.55 11.28
CA VAL A 15 5.00 -8.00 11.11
C VAL A 15 4.36 -8.33 9.77
N LEU A 16 4.44 -7.44 8.77
CA LEU A 16 3.79 -7.61 7.48
C LEU A 16 4.13 -8.97 6.83
N PRO A 17 5.39 -9.44 6.79
CA PRO A 17 5.70 -10.75 6.22
C PRO A 17 4.98 -11.89 6.94
N GLU A 18 4.89 -11.83 8.27
CA GLU A 18 4.22 -12.85 9.07
C GLU A 18 2.70 -12.78 8.94
N ALA A 19 2.13 -11.57 8.90
CA ALA A 19 0.71 -11.36 8.68
C ALA A 19 0.28 -11.88 7.29
N LEU A 20 1.08 -11.62 6.25
CA LEU A 20 0.85 -12.14 4.91
C LEU A 20 0.92 -13.67 4.87
N ARG A 21 1.94 -14.27 5.50
CA ARG A 21 2.09 -15.74 5.58
C ARG A 21 0.95 -16.39 6.34
N ARG A 22 0.53 -15.84 7.49
CA ARG A 22 -0.53 -16.43 8.31
C ARG A 22 -1.92 -16.23 7.73
N THR A 23 -2.22 -15.03 7.25
CA THR A 23 -3.58 -14.67 6.84
C THR A 23 -3.83 -14.96 5.36
N LEU A 24 -2.86 -14.65 4.50
CA LEU A 24 -3.01 -14.79 3.05
C LEU A 24 -2.22 -15.96 2.46
N ARG A 25 -1.42 -16.67 3.28
CA ARG A 25 -0.51 -17.75 2.84
C ARG A 25 0.39 -17.30 1.68
N ARG A 26 0.83 -16.04 1.74
CA ARG A 26 1.64 -15.39 0.70
C ARG A 26 2.88 -14.75 1.30
N GLU A 27 3.92 -14.65 0.49
CA GLU A 27 5.09 -13.82 0.76
C GLU A 27 4.97 -12.49 0.00
N ILE A 28 5.82 -11.52 0.36
CA ILE A 28 5.93 -10.28 -0.42
C ILE A 28 6.60 -10.64 -1.76
N PRO A 29 5.97 -10.35 -2.92
CA PRO A 29 6.55 -10.67 -4.21
C PRO A 29 7.78 -9.78 -4.50
N PRO A 30 8.67 -10.16 -5.43
CA PRO A 30 9.83 -9.34 -5.80
C PRO A 30 9.47 -7.92 -6.28
N SER A 31 8.28 -7.74 -6.85
CA SER A 31 7.75 -6.44 -7.25
C SER A 31 7.34 -5.55 -6.07
N GLY A 32 7.29 -6.09 -4.85
CA GLY A 32 6.79 -5.42 -3.65
C GLY A 32 5.27 -5.45 -3.51
N VAL A 33 4.78 -4.80 -2.46
CA VAL A 33 3.35 -4.68 -2.15
C VAL A 33 3.02 -3.21 -1.86
N LEU A 34 1.89 -2.73 -2.36
CA LEU A 34 1.39 -1.41 -1.97
C LEU A 34 0.76 -1.51 -0.59
N VAL A 35 1.09 -0.57 0.28
CA VAL A 35 0.61 -0.50 1.66
C VAL A 35 0.11 0.90 1.97
N ALA A 36 -1.07 1.01 2.58
CA ALA A 36 -1.56 2.24 3.20
C ALA A 36 -2.00 1.94 4.63
N VAL A 37 -1.77 2.90 5.52
CA VAL A 37 -2.13 2.83 6.94
C VAL A 37 -2.76 4.17 7.32
N PRO A 38 -4.00 4.43 6.90
CA PRO A 38 -4.64 5.73 7.08
C PRO A 38 -4.80 6.11 8.55
N HIS A 39 -5.16 5.13 9.38
CA HIS A 39 -5.34 5.27 10.82
C HIS A 39 -4.99 3.96 11.55
N LYS A 40 -5.04 3.99 12.88
CA LYS A 40 -4.49 2.91 13.73
C LYS A 40 -5.13 1.53 13.55
N PHE A 41 -6.35 1.44 13.03
CA PHE A 41 -7.16 0.21 12.99
C PHE A 41 -7.07 -0.56 11.67
N GLU A 42 -6.62 0.08 10.60
CA GLU A 42 -6.66 -0.51 9.27
C GLU A 42 -5.30 -0.49 8.57
N MET A 43 -5.02 -1.59 7.87
CA MET A 43 -3.90 -1.69 6.93
C MET A 43 -4.41 -2.24 5.61
N TRP A 44 -4.18 -1.47 4.55
CA TRP A 44 -4.63 -1.80 3.21
C TRP A 44 -3.45 -2.30 2.39
N LEU A 45 -3.70 -3.33 1.58
CA LEU A 45 -2.68 -4.03 0.82
C LEU A 45 -3.16 -4.24 -0.61
N HIS A 46 -2.29 -3.97 -1.57
CA HIS A 46 -2.50 -4.36 -2.97
C HIS A 46 -1.22 -4.96 -3.53
N PHE A 47 -1.34 -6.11 -4.20
CA PHE A 47 -0.22 -6.80 -4.85
C PHE A 47 -0.22 -6.42 -6.33
N PRO A 48 0.76 -5.64 -6.81
CA PRO A 48 0.86 -5.29 -8.22
C PRO A 48 1.03 -6.55 -9.08
N VAL A 49 0.18 -6.69 -10.10
CA VAL A 49 0.21 -7.81 -11.06
C VAL A 49 0.27 -7.36 -12.51
N ASP A 50 -0.13 -6.13 -12.80
CA ASP A 50 -0.12 -5.49 -14.12
C ASP A 50 -0.18 -3.95 -13.99
N ASP A 51 -0.35 -3.27 -15.12
CA ASP A 51 -0.35 -1.81 -15.24
C ASP A 51 -1.52 -1.12 -14.50
N SER A 52 -2.57 -1.86 -14.10
CA SER A 52 -3.67 -1.31 -13.28
C SER A 52 -3.19 -0.78 -11.92
N VAL A 53 -1.96 -1.12 -11.52
CA VAL A 53 -1.33 -0.58 -10.31
C VAL A 53 -1.30 0.94 -10.26
N LEU A 54 -1.28 1.63 -11.42
CA LEU A 54 -1.40 3.09 -11.47
C LEU A 54 -2.74 3.54 -10.87
N ASP A 55 -3.85 3.07 -11.44
CA ASP A 55 -5.19 3.48 -11.04
C ASP A 55 -5.47 3.07 -9.59
N VAL A 56 -5.06 1.85 -9.23
CA VAL A 56 -5.20 1.35 -7.85
C VAL A 56 -4.41 2.19 -6.87
N SER A 57 -3.18 2.59 -7.19
CA SER A 57 -2.36 3.40 -6.27
C SER A 57 -2.96 4.78 -6.01
N VAL A 58 -3.57 5.40 -7.04
CA VAL A 58 -4.23 6.70 -6.92
C VAL A 58 -5.53 6.58 -6.13
N GLY A 59 -6.38 5.59 -6.44
CA GLY A 59 -7.62 5.35 -5.71
C GLY A 59 -7.36 5.05 -4.23
N MET A 60 -6.37 4.19 -3.95
CA MET A 60 -5.95 3.85 -2.59
C MET A 60 -5.42 5.07 -1.83
N ALA A 61 -4.71 5.99 -2.48
CA ALA A 61 -4.26 7.23 -1.86
C ALA A 61 -5.41 8.19 -1.55
N PHE A 62 -6.39 8.31 -2.45
CA PHE A 62 -7.59 9.11 -2.21
C PHE A 62 -8.38 8.59 -1.00
N ASP A 63 -8.65 7.29 -0.96
CA ASP A 63 -9.36 6.66 0.15
C ASP A 63 -8.57 6.81 1.46
N ALA A 64 -7.24 6.67 1.40
CA ALA A 64 -6.38 6.77 2.58
C ALA A 64 -6.36 8.20 3.11
N LEU A 65 -6.36 9.21 2.24
CA LEU A 65 -6.49 10.62 2.61
C LEU A 65 -7.84 10.90 3.28
N CYS A 66 -8.95 10.39 2.72
CA CYS A 66 -10.27 10.56 3.33
C CYS A 66 -10.33 9.93 4.73
N ALA A 67 -9.87 8.68 4.86
CA ALA A 67 -9.85 7.99 6.15
C ALA A 67 -8.90 8.67 7.15
N TRP A 68 -7.72 9.11 6.71
CA TRP A 68 -6.79 9.89 7.54
C TRP A 68 -7.41 11.21 8.02
N ALA A 69 -8.23 11.88 7.21
CA ALA A 69 -8.86 13.15 7.59
C ALA A 69 -10.09 12.98 8.52
N GLN A 70 -10.78 11.84 8.44
CA GLN A 70 -12.08 11.65 9.10
C GLN A 70 -12.04 10.70 10.30
N GLU A 71 -11.12 9.74 10.32
CA GLU A 71 -11.06 8.71 11.35
C GLU A 71 -10.20 9.13 12.56
N PRO A 72 -10.52 8.65 13.77
CA PRO A 72 -9.69 8.90 14.93
C PRO A 72 -8.33 8.20 14.80
N PHE A 73 -7.31 8.83 15.39
CA PHE A 73 -5.92 8.34 15.40
C PHE A 73 -5.31 8.23 13.98
N PRO A 74 -5.26 9.33 13.23
CA PRO A 74 -4.67 9.35 11.90
C PRO A 74 -3.19 9.01 11.94
N LEU A 75 -2.71 8.27 10.94
CA LEU A 75 -1.32 7.84 10.86
C LEU A 75 -0.62 8.30 9.59
N SER A 76 -1.11 7.88 8.41
CA SER A 76 -0.52 8.32 7.15
C SER A 76 -1.53 8.29 6.00
N PRO A 77 -1.69 9.40 5.26
CA PRO A 77 -2.53 9.44 4.05
C PRO A 77 -1.81 8.86 2.82
N HIS A 78 -0.57 8.39 2.94
CA HIS A 78 0.27 8.00 1.81
C HIS A 78 0.12 6.52 1.44
N VAL A 79 0.46 6.21 0.18
CA VAL A 79 0.65 4.84 -0.31
C VAL A 79 2.14 4.57 -0.43
N TYR A 80 2.59 3.50 0.20
CA TYR A 80 3.97 3.03 0.21
C TYR A 80 4.12 1.81 -0.69
N LEU A 81 5.23 1.72 -1.42
CA LEU A 81 5.70 0.47 -2.00
C LEU A 81 6.68 -0.17 -1.01
N VAL A 82 6.32 -1.38 -0.53
CA VAL A 82 7.13 -2.14 0.43
C VAL A 82 7.77 -3.33 -0.28
N SER A 83 9.09 -3.41 -0.24
CA SER A 83 9.88 -4.50 -0.82
C SER A 83 9.97 -5.72 0.11
N PRO A 84 10.40 -6.90 -0.39
CA PRO A 84 10.52 -8.11 0.44
C PRO A 84 11.45 -8.00 1.65
N ASP A 85 12.45 -7.14 1.59
CA ASP A 85 13.38 -6.80 2.68
C ASP A 85 12.84 -5.71 3.61
N MET A 86 11.55 -5.38 3.51
CA MET A 86 10.82 -4.44 4.37
C MET A 86 11.25 -2.97 4.25
N HIS A 87 11.98 -2.60 3.19
CA HIS A 87 12.15 -1.20 2.84
C HIS A 87 10.83 -0.64 2.29
N ALA A 88 10.41 0.51 2.83
CA ALA A 88 9.19 1.19 2.42
C ALA A 88 9.53 2.53 1.80
N GLU A 89 9.04 2.76 0.58
CA GLU A 89 9.17 4.04 -0.11
C GLU A 89 7.80 4.59 -0.44
N VAL A 90 7.62 5.92 -0.32
CA VAL A 90 6.35 6.55 -0.73
C VAL A 90 6.24 6.46 -2.26
N LEU A 91 5.15 5.83 -2.73
CA LEU A 91 4.77 5.80 -4.13
C LEU A 91 3.79 6.93 -4.45
N VAL A 92 2.81 7.16 -3.57
CA VAL A 92 1.87 8.28 -3.67
C VAL A 92 1.89 9.04 -2.35
N ALA A 93 2.38 10.27 -2.39
CA ALA A 93 2.20 11.23 -1.32
C ALA A 93 0.82 11.88 -1.52
N ALA A 94 0.07 12.06 -0.44
CA ALA A 94 -1.23 12.69 -0.47
C ALA A 94 -1.40 13.56 0.77
N ASP A 95 -2.04 14.70 0.62
CA ASP A 95 -2.33 15.65 1.67
C ASP A 95 -3.59 16.45 1.31
N ALA A 96 -3.88 17.51 2.07
CA ALA A 96 -5.05 18.35 1.83
C ALA A 96 -5.00 19.13 0.50
N GLU A 97 -3.83 19.26 -0.12
CA GLU A 97 -3.63 19.99 -1.39
C GLU A 97 -3.77 19.07 -2.60
N GLY A 98 -3.60 17.76 -2.42
CA GLY A 98 -3.84 16.76 -3.45
C GLY A 98 -2.98 15.52 -3.29
N ALA A 99 -2.66 14.88 -4.41
CA ALA A 99 -1.79 13.71 -4.45
C ALA A 99 -0.66 13.87 -5.47
N SER A 100 0.53 13.43 -5.11
CA SER A 100 1.73 13.40 -5.93
C SER A 100 2.24 11.97 -6.06
N LEU A 101 2.35 11.52 -7.30
CA LEU A 101 2.79 10.17 -7.66
C LEU A 101 4.28 10.18 -8.05
N ASP A 102 5.08 9.30 -7.45
CA ASP A 102 6.47 9.10 -7.88
C ASP A 102 6.50 8.34 -9.22
N HIS A 103 6.57 9.11 -10.31
CA HIS A 103 6.64 8.58 -11.67
C HIS A 103 7.89 7.74 -11.96
N ARG A 104 8.99 7.92 -11.21
CA ARG A 104 10.20 7.11 -11.41
C ARG A 104 9.96 5.72 -10.81
N ARG A 105 9.46 5.66 -9.58
CA ARG A 105 9.15 4.40 -8.90
C ARG A 105 8.04 3.65 -9.59
N LEU A 106 6.96 4.31 -9.99
CA LEU A 106 5.88 3.66 -10.73
C LEU A 106 6.41 3.03 -12.03
N ARG A 107 7.25 3.73 -12.80
CA ARG A 107 7.84 3.18 -14.02
C ARG A 107 8.76 1.98 -13.75
N GLN A 108 9.50 2.00 -12.64
CA GLN A 108 10.33 0.86 -12.23
C GLN A 108 9.46 -0.34 -11.83
N LEU A 109 8.37 -0.09 -11.10
CA LEU A 109 7.39 -1.10 -10.72
C LEU A 109 6.76 -1.74 -11.96
N ILE A 110 6.15 -0.96 -12.84
CA ILE A 110 5.52 -1.46 -14.07
C ILE A 110 6.50 -2.31 -14.90
N ARG A 111 7.76 -1.89 -15.03
CA ARG A 111 8.79 -2.65 -15.76
C ARG A 111 9.20 -3.95 -15.09
N SER A 112 9.00 -4.10 -13.78
CA SER A 112 9.31 -5.34 -13.05
C SER A 112 8.13 -6.32 -13.03
N LEU A 113 6.94 -5.87 -13.42
CA LEU A 113 5.76 -6.72 -13.52
C LEU A 113 5.83 -7.62 -14.76
N PRO A 114 5.27 -8.83 -14.68
CA PRO A 114 5.10 -9.65 -15.86
C PRO A 114 4.25 -8.89 -16.90
N PRO A 115 4.53 -9.08 -18.21
CA PRO A 115 3.69 -8.49 -19.25
C PRO A 115 2.23 -8.91 -19.02
N SER A 116 1.33 -7.93 -19.03
CA SER A 116 -0.11 -8.18 -18.88
C SER A 116 -0.52 -9.22 -19.94
N ALA A 117 -1.09 -10.35 -19.48
CA ALA A 117 -1.71 -11.30 -20.38
C ALA A 117 -2.92 -10.58 -20.98
N ALA A 118 -2.79 -10.11 -22.22
CA ALA A 118 -3.88 -9.46 -22.93
C ALA A 118 -5.11 -10.39 -22.91
N ALA A 119 -6.16 -9.95 -22.24
CA ALA A 119 -7.46 -10.60 -22.23
C ALA A 119 -8.24 -10.28 -23.51
#